data_AF-A0A7I9YJI9-F1
#
_entry.id   AF-A0A7I9YJI9-F1
#
_cell.length_a   1.000
_cell.length_b   1.000
_cell.length_c   1.000
_cell.angle_alpha   90.00
_cell.angle_beta   90.00
_cell.angle_gamma   90.00
#
_symmetry.space_group_name_H-M   'P 1'
#
loop_
_entity.id
_entity.type
_entity.pdbx_description
1 polymer ?
#
loop_
_entity_poly.entity_id
_entity_poly.type
_entity_poly.pdbx_seq_one_letter_code
_entity_poly.pdbx_strand_id
1 'polypeptide(L)'
;MESLLTLSEFAAAAADAVQASGAVPENRQAKPIPAERMIRYYTARGLLPRPGNRGRALTYGRKHLVSLVAIKRLQGQGLSLDEIGRRLAGLSPAELEALAAIPPGAIPADLGDPEPLPEPSRAAGRFWETVPEVVAEPPAPDGPAAAAEPSGPAVTSLQAVRLSDTVTLLIDGPLPELDALRRAAAPLLDLLDNRRKDAQ
;
A
#
# COMPACT_ATOMS: atom_id res chain seq x y z
N MET A 1 -5.28 -24.68 -17.64
CA MET A 1 -5.00 -24.06 -16.33
C MET A 1 -4.70 -22.61 -16.62
N GLU A 2 -5.50 -21.69 -16.11
CA GLU A 2 -5.24 -20.25 -16.31
C GLU A 2 -4.00 -19.84 -15.51
N SER A 3 -2.99 -19.30 -16.17
CA SER A 3 -1.78 -18.80 -15.52
C SER A 3 -1.95 -17.32 -15.16
N LEU A 4 -1.29 -16.89 -14.09
CA LEU A 4 -1.21 -15.47 -13.69
C LEU A 4 0.24 -15.12 -13.39
N LEU A 5 0.66 -13.94 -13.85
CA LEU A 5 2.04 -13.50 -13.83
C LEU A 5 2.37 -12.76 -12.53
N THR A 6 3.55 -13.00 -11.98
CA THR A 6 4.16 -12.12 -10.98
C THR A 6 4.53 -10.77 -11.59
N LEU A 7 4.92 -9.79 -10.77
CA LEU A 7 5.31 -8.46 -11.27
C LEU A 7 6.45 -8.51 -12.30
N SER A 8 7.44 -9.36 -12.06
CA SER A 8 8.62 -9.45 -12.95
C SER A 8 8.27 -10.13 -14.27
N GLU A 9 7.54 -11.24 -14.23
CA GLU A 9 7.03 -11.95 -15.41
C GLU A 9 6.07 -11.06 -16.21
N PHE A 10 5.22 -10.29 -15.53
CA PHE A 10 4.33 -9.32 -16.15
C PHE A 10 5.10 -8.20 -16.85
N ALA A 11 6.18 -7.70 -16.24
CA ALA A 11 7.02 -6.69 -16.87
C ALA A 11 7.68 -7.20 -18.16
N ALA A 12 8.15 -8.45 -18.17
CA ALA A 12 8.71 -9.08 -19.36
C ALA A 12 7.65 -9.27 -20.46
N ALA A 13 6.50 -9.90 -20.12
CA ALA A 13 5.40 -10.10 -21.07
C ALA A 13 4.87 -8.78 -21.63
N ALA A 14 4.84 -7.72 -20.82
CA ALA A 14 4.44 -6.39 -21.25
C ALA A 14 5.43 -5.77 -22.23
N ALA A 15 6.73 -5.97 -22.03
CA ALA A 15 7.75 -5.49 -22.95
C ALA A 15 7.58 -6.14 -24.33
N ASP A 16 7.40 -7.46 -24.36
CA ASP A 16 7.17 -8.22 -25.59
C ASP A 16 5.89 -7.77 -26.30
N ALA A 17 4.79 -7.60 -25.57
CA ALA A 17 3.52 -7.14 -26.13
C ALA A 17 3.57 -5.69 -26.66
N VAL A 18 4.29 -4.79 -25.97
CA VAL A 18 4.50 -3.40 -26.43
C VAL A 18 5.34 -3.38 -27.71
N GLN A 19 6.40 -4.20 -27.78
CA GLN A 19 7.23 -4.32 -28.97
C GLN A 19 6.45 -4.91 -30.15
N ALA A 20 5.70 -5.99 -29.92
CA ALA A 20 4.91 -6.66 -30.96
C ALA A 20 3.75 -5.80 -31.49
N SER A 21 3.15 -4.97 -30.65
CA SER A 21 2.06 -4.05 -31.04
C SER A 21 2.56 -2.78 -31.76
N GLY A 22 3.88 -2.57 -31.87
CA GLY A 22 4.42 -1.32 -32.40
C GLY A 22 4.07 -0.09 -31.55
N ALA A 23 3.63 -0.28 -30.31
CA ALA A 23 3.34 0.78 -29.34
C ALA A 23 4.62 1.37 -28.72
N VAL A 24 5.74 1.29 -29.45
CA VAL A 24 7.01 1.86 -29.02
C VAL A 24 6.91 3.37 -29.15
N PRO A 25 7.16 4.14 -28.08
CA PRO A 25 7.20 5.58 -28.19
C PRO A 25 8.30 6.01 -29.16
N GLU A 26 7.95 6.80 -30.17
CA GLU A 26 8.92 7.50 -31.02
C GLU A 26 9.67 8.60 -30.23
N ASN A 27 9.15 8.92 -29.05
CA ASN A 27 9.62 9.97 -28.17
C ASN A 27 10.82 9.47 -27.32
N ARG A 28 12.02 10.04 -27.53
CA ARG A 28 13.28 9.70 -26.81
C ARG A 28 13.19 9.76 -25.28
N GLN A 29 12.14 10.35 -24.70
CA GLN A 29 11.95 10.48 -23.25
C GLN A 29 11.29 9.27 -22.59
N ALA A 30 10.58 8.43 -23.33
CA ALA A 30 9.90 7.27 -22.76
C ALA A 30 10.80 6.03 -22.88
N LYS A 31 11.15 5.45 -21.73
CA LYS A 31 11.86 4.16 -21.72
C LYS A 31 11.03 3.10 -22.46
N PRO A 32 11.62 2.38 -23.43
CA PRO A 32 10.88 1.43 -24.28
C PRO A 32 10.39 0.20 -23.49
N ILE A 33 11.02 -0.11 -22.36
CA ILE A 33 10.70 -1.29 -21.54
C ILE A 33 9.94 -0.85 -20.28
N PRO A 34 8.73 -1.38 -20.01
CA PRO A 34 8.03 -1.18 -18.76
C PRO A 34 8.85 -1.73 -17.59
N ALA A 35 9.48 -0.85 -16.80
CA ALA A 35 10.14 -1.25 -15.57
C ALA A 35 9.12 -1.53 -14.46
N GLU A 36 9.42 -2.45 -13.54
CA GLU A 36 8.54 -2.80 -12.40
C GLU A 36 8.07 -1.58 -11.60
N ARG A 37 8.95 -0.59 -11.39
CA ARG A 37 8.62 0.68 -10.73
C ARG A 37 7.50 1.45 -11.44
N MET A 38 7.50 1.46 -12.77
CA MET A 38 6.48 2.13 -13.57
C MET A 38 5.13 1.42 -13.45
N ILE A 39 5.15 0.08 -13.48
CA ILE A 39 3.93 -0.72 -13.29
C ILE A 39 3.32 -0.42 -11.93
N ARG A 40 4.11 -0.47 -10.85
CA ARG A 40 3.64 -0.11 -9.50
C ARG A 40 3.09 1.31 -9.44
N TYR A 41 3.74 2.26 -10.09
CA TYR A 41 3.30 3.64 -10.16
C TYR A 41 1.95 3.78 -10.88
N TYR A 42 1.75 3.10 -12.02
CA TYR A 42 0.47 3.09 -12.74
C TYR A 42 -0.64 2.42 -11.95
N THR A 43 -0.34 1.30 -11.28
CA THR A 43 -1.28 0.64 -10.36
C THR A 43 -1.69 1.58 -9.22
N ALA A 44 -0.73 2.25 -8.57
CA ALA A 44 -1.00 3.18 -7.48
C ALA A 44 -1.81 4.41 -7.91
N ARG A 45 -1.63 4.88 -9.16
CA ARG A 45 -2.39 6.00 -9.74
C ARG A 45 -3.76 5.56 -10.29
N GLY A 46 -4.10 4.27 -10.26
CA GLY A 46 -5.37 3.74 -10.76
C GLY A 46 -5.47 3.68 -12.29
N LEU A 47 -4.34 3.76 -13.00
CA LEU A 47 -4.30 3.64 -14.47
C LEU A 47 -4.37 2.19 -14.93
N LEU A 48 -3.91 1.25 -14.09
CA LEU A 48 -4.06 -0.17 -14.32
C LEU A 48 -5.17 -0.74 -13.43
N PRO A 49 -5.88 -1.79 -13.89
CA PRO A 49 -6.73 -2.59 -13.02
C PRO A 49 -5.96 -3.03 -11.78
N ARG A 50 -6.67 -3.19 -10.66
CA ARG A 50 -6.05 -3.63 -9.43
C ARG A 50 -5.58 -5.08 -9.61
N PRO A 51 -4.29 -5.38 -9.33
CA PRO A 51 -3.79 -6.74 -9.41
C PRO A 51 -4.48 -7.62 -8.37
N GLY A 52 -4.59 -8.91 -8.69
CA GLY A 52 -4.97 -9.92 -7.72
C GLY A 52 -3.83 -10.21 -6.75
N ASN A 53 -4.11 -11.08 -5.77
CA ASN A 53 -3.13 -11.52 -4.80
C ASN A 53 -3.01 -13.05 -4.83
N ARG A 54 -1.79 -13.56 -4.79
CA ARG A 54 -1.47 -14.95 -4.48
C ARG A 54 -0.58 -14.98 -3.24
N GLY A 55 -1.20 -15.14 -2.08
CA GLY A 55 -0.53 -14.98 -0.80
C GLY A 55 0.00 -13.55 -0.62
N ARG A 56 1.32 -13.40 -0.49
CA ARG A 56 1.99 -12.09 -0.36
C ARG A 56 2.37 -11.46 -1.70
N ALA A 57 2.23 -12.18 -2.80
CA ALA A 57 2.64 -11.70 -4.13
C ALA A 57 1.43 -11.12 -4.90
N LEU A 58 1.68 -10.04 -5.65
CA LEU A 58 0.71 -9.49 -6.61
C LEU A 58 0.71 -10.33 -7.89
N THR A 59 -0.48 -10.57 -8.43
CA THR A 59 -0.69 -11.32 -9.68
C THR A 59 -1.39 -10.47 -10.73
N TYR A 60 -0.86 -10.54 -11.94
CA TYR A 60 -1.35 -9.81 -13.10
C TYR A 60 -1.85 -10.80 -14.15
N GLY A 61 -2.83 -10.34 -14.93
CA GLY A 61 -3.51 -11.13 -15.95
C GLY A 61 -3.64 -10.39 -17.27
N ARG A 62 -4.41 -10.95 -18.19
CA ARG A 62 -4.61 -10.43 -19.55
C ARG A 62 -5.09 -8.98 -19.58
N LYS A 63 -6.09 -8.61 -18.79
CA LYS A 63 -6.61 -7.22 -18.71
C LYS A 63 -5.53 -6.22 -18.35
N HIS A 64 -4.59 -6.61 -17.50
CA HIS A 64 -3.47 -5.75 -17.09
C HIS A 64 -2.52 -5.51 -18.26
N LEU A 65 -2.22 -6.55 -19.05
CA LEU A 65 -1.37 -6.42 -20.24
C LEU A 65 -2.02 -5.51 -21.27
N VAL A 66 -3.29 -5.76 -21.61
CA VAL A 66 -4.04 -4.95 -22.58
C VAL A 66 -4.04 -3.47 -22.16
N SER A 67 -4.36 -3.20 -20.90
CA SER A 67 -4.38 -1.83 -20.36
C SER A 67 -3.00 -1.17 -20.45
N LEU A 68 -1.93 -1.89 -20.11
CA LEU A 68 -0.57 -1.35 -20.14
C LEU A 68 -0.10 -1.03 -21.56
N VAL A 69 -0.39 -1.90 -22.54
CA VAL A 69 -0.06 -1.62 -23.94
C VAL A 69 -0.85 -0.43 -24.46
N ALA A 70 -2.14 -0.34 -24.13
CA ALA A 70 -2.96 0.82 -24.49
C ALA A 70 -2.39 2.13 -23.90
N ILE A 71 -1.99 2.13 -22.62
CA ILE A 71 -1.29 3.26 -21.99
C ILE A 71 -0.05 3.62 -22.80
N LYS A 72 0.80 2.64 -23.13
CA LYS A 72 2.05 2.89 -23.86
C LYS A 72 1.83 3.46 -25.24
N ARG A 73 0.80 3.00 -25.96
CA ARG A 73 0.46 3.55 -27.27
C ARG A 73 0.01 5.00 -27.17
N LEU A 74 -0.84 5.34 -26.19
CA LEU A 74 -1.25 6.73 -25.96
C LEU A 74 -0.08 7.62 -25.49
N GLN A 75 0.86 7.09 -24.70
CA GLN A 75 2.11 7.79 -24.37
C GLN A 75 2.96 8.05 -25.62
N GLY A 76 3.01 7.11 -26.56
CA GLY A 76 3.67 7.27 -27.85
C GLY A 76 3.06 8.38 -28.71
N GLN A 77 1.76 8.64 -28.55
CA GLN A 77 1.03 9.76 -29.19
C GLN A 77 1.25 11.10 -28.46
N GLY A 78 2.03 11.12 -27.37
CA GLY A 78 2.37 12.34 -26.63
C GLY A 78 1.36 12.74 -25.55
N LEU A 79 0.36 11.91 -25.24
CA LEU A 79 -0.60 12.22 -24.19
C LEU A 79 0.05 12.14 -22.80
N SER A 80 -0.32 13.08 -21.93
CA SER A 80 0.02 13.04 -20.51
C SER A 80 -0.71 11.91 -19.79
N LEU A 81 -0.21 11.49 -18.64
CA LEU A 81 -0.83 10.42 -17.85
C LEU A 81 -2.27 10.76 -17.40
N ASP A 82 -2.59 12.03 -17.19
CA ASP A 82 -3.92 12.45 -16.77
C ASP A 82 -4.91 12.47 -17.95
N GLU A 83 -4.45 12.81 -19.16
CA GLU A 83 -5.23 12.63 -20.38
C GLU A 83 -5.47 11.16 -20.68
N ILE A 84 -4.45 10.33 -20.51
CA ILE A 84 -4.55 8.88 -20.65
C ILE A 84 -5.60 8.33 -19.69
N GLY A 85 -5.53 8.67 -18.39
CA GLY A 85 -6.51 8.22 -17.40
C GLY A 85 -7.94 8.60 -17.77
N ARG A 86 -8.17 9.85 -18.20
CA ARG A 86 -9.50 10.30 -18.67
C ARG A 86 -9.96 9.55 -19.92
N ARG A 87 -9.06 9.28 -20.87
CA ARG A 87 -9.41 8.56 -22.09
C ARG A 87 -9.79 7.12 -21.80
N LEU A 88 -9.02 6.42 -20.97
CA LEU A 88 -9.25 5.03 -20.63
C LEU A 88 -10.54 4.80 -19.84
N ALA A 89 -10.92 5.75 -18.97
CA ALA A 89 -12.12 5.64 -18.14
C ALA A 89 -13.43 5.55 -18.95
N GLY A 90 -13.44 6.03 -20.20
CA GLY A 90 -14.62 5.99 -21.07
C GLY A 90 -14.64 4.83 -22.07
N LEU A 91 -13.62 3.95 -22.09
CA LEU A 91 -13.53 2.86 -23.05
C LEU A 91 -14.20 1.59 -22.52
N SER A 92 -14.97 0.94 -23.39
CA SER A 92 -15.39 -0.44 -23.19
C SER A 92 -14.20 -1.40 -23.30
N PRO A 93 -14.31 -2.64 -22.77
CA PRO A 93 -13.26 -3.64 -22.88
C PRO A 93 -12.83 -3.92 -24.33
N ALA A 94 -13.78 -3.95 -25.28
CA ALA A 94 -13.50 -4.18 -26.69
C ALA A 94 -12.74 -3.00 -27.33
N GLU A 95 -13.10 -1.76 -26.97
CA GLU A 95 -12.38 -0.57 -27.44
C GLU A 95 -10.97 -0.49 -26.86
N LEU A 96 -10.79 -0.92 -25.61
CA LEU A 96 -9.48 -0.99 -24.97
C LEU A 96 -8.58 -2.03 -25.65
N GLU A 97 -9.11 -3.21 -25.98
CA GLU A 97 -8.38 -4.22 -26.76
C GLU A 97 -8.01 -3.72 -28.16
N ALA A 98 -8.94 -3.06 -28.85
CA ALA A 98 -8.68 -2.43 -30.14
C ALA A 98 -7.61 -1.33 -30.05
N LEU A 99 -7.65 -0.51 -28.99
CA LEU A 99 -6.64 0.51 -28.73
C LEU A 99 -5.27 -0.10 -28.47
N ALA A 100 -5.18 -1.22 -27.75
CA ALA A 100 -3.92 -1.91 -27.52
C ALA A 100 -3.37 -2.55 -28.82
N ALA A 101 -4.26 -2.99 -29.72
CA ALA A 101 -3.97 -3.77 -30.94
C ALA A 101 -2.76 -4.69 -30.81
N ILE A 102 -2.82 -5.56 -29.81
CA ILE A 102 -1.79 -6.58 -29.57
C ILE A 102 -2.03 -7.72 -30.57
N PRO A 103 -1.03 -8.12 -31.37
CA PRO A 103 -1.21 -9.19 -32.33
C PRO A 103 -1.48 -10.54 -31.63
N PRO A 104 -2.30 -11.42 -32.23
CA PRO A 104 -2.55 -12.75 -31.69
C PRO A 104 -1.22 -13.52 -31.56
N GLY A 105 -0.96 -14.08 -30.38
CA GLY A 105 0.29 -14.78 -30.04
C GLY A 105 1.32 -13.95 -29.28
N ALA A 106 1.16 -12.62 -29.17
CA ALA A 106 2.02 -11.79 -28.31
C ALA A 106 1.58 -11.79 -26.83
N ILE A 107 0.40 -12.35 -26.52
CA ILE A 107 -0.04 -12.64 -25.16
C ILE A 107 -0.05 -14.16 -24.98
N PRO A 108 0.46 -14.70 -23.87
CA PRO A 108 0.34 -16.13 -23.58
C PRO A 108 -1.12 -16.59 -23.62
N ALA A 109 -1.40 -17.67 -24.35
CA ALA A 109 -2.78 -18.12 -24.61
C ALA A 109 -3.51 -18.62 -23.36
N ASP A 110 -2.74 -19.08 -22.36
CA ASP A 110 -3.21 -19.57 -21.07
C ASP A 110 -3.31 -18.47 -20.00
N LEU A 111 -2.96 -17.22 -20.34
CA LEU A 111 -3.00 -16.10 -19.39
C LEU A 111 -4.46 -15.72 -19.07
N GLY A 112 -4.87 -16.03 -17.86
CA GLY A 112 -6.18 -15.65 -17.34
C GLY A 112 -6.21 -14.23 -16.76
N ASP A 113 -7.33 -13.89 -16.12
CA ASP A 113 -7.45 -12.70 -15.30
C ASP A 113 -7.57 -13.09 -13.83
N PRO A 114 -6.90 -12.39 -12.90
CA PRO A 114 -7.10 -12.65 -11.49
C PRO A 114 -8.55 -12.33 -11.11
N GLU A 115 -9.08 -13.10 -10.16
CA GLU A 115 -10.37 -12.79 -9.55
C GLU A 115 -10.32 -11.37 -8.96
N PRO A 116 -11.28 -10.49 -9.28
CA PRO A 116 -11.27 -9.13 -8.78
C PRO A 116 -11.33 -9.16 -7.26
N LEU A 117 -10.34 -8.56 -6.61
CA LEU A 117 -10.42 -8.31 -5.18
C LEU A 117 -11.67 -7.48 -4.91
N PRO A 118 -12.50 -7.81 -3.91
CA PRO A 118 -13.65 -6.98 -3.55
C PRO A 118 -13.14 -5.56 -3.29
N GLU A 119 -13.79 -4.57 -3.91
CA GLU A 119 -13.44 -3.18 -3.65
C GLU A 119 -13.60 -2.95 -2.14
N PRO A 120 -12.57 -2.45 -1.42
CA PRO A 120 -12.82 -1.91 -0.11
C PRO A 120 -13.86 -0.83 -0.31
N SER A 121 -15.04 -1.04 0.27
CA SER A 121 -16.13 -0.09 0.16
C SER A 121 -15.57 1.29 0.44
N ARG A 122 -15.75 2.25 -0.48
CA ARG A 122 -15.46 3.65 -0.17
C ARG A 122 -16.32 4.17 1.00
N ALA A 123 -17.30 3.36 1.47
CA ALA A 123 -18.06 3.59 2.69
C ALA A 123 -17.37 3.09 3.97
N ALA A 124 -16.31 2.28 3.88
CA ALA A 124 -15.33 2.23 4.95
C ALA A 124 -14.60 3.56 4.87
N GLY A 125 -15.02 4.53 5.68
CA GLY A 125 -14.55 5.91 5.62
C GLY A 125 -13.04 6.04 5.82
N ARG A 126 -12.60 7.16 6.39
CA ARG A 126 -11.24 7.28 6.88
C ARG A 126 -11.02 6.17 7.93
N PHE A 127 -10.37 5.08 7.57
CA PHE A 127 -10.10 3.95 8.48
C PHE A 127 -9.47 4.42 9.81
N TRP A 128 -8.70 5.52 9.78
CA TRP A 128 -8.10 6.17 10.95
C TRP A 128 -9.07 7.02 11.80
N GLU A 129 -10.29 7.30 11.33
CA GLU A 129 -11.40 7.89 12.10
C GLU A 129 -12.35 6.80 12.64
N THR A 130 -12.26 5.58 12.13
CA THR A 130 -13.05 4.47 12.65
C THR A 130 -12.51 4.09 14.04
N VAL A 131 -13.26 4.45 15.08
CA VAL A 131 -13.01 3.95 16.43
C VAL A 131 -13.12 2.42 16.36
N PRO A 132 -12.08 1.66 16.72
CA PRO A 132 -12.17 0.21 16.71
C PRO A 132 -13.31 -0.19 17.64
N GLU A 133 -14.32 -0.84 17.07
CA GLU A 133 -15.38 -1.46 17.85
C GLU A 133 -14.69 -2.54 18.70
N VAL A 134 -14.60 -2.28 20.00
CA VAL A 134 -14.12 -3.27 20.95
C VAL A 134 -15.06 -4.45 20.79
N VAL A 135 -14.58 -5.52 20.17
CA VAL A 135 -15.34 -6.76 20.05
C VAL A 135 -15.63 -7.20 21.47
N ALA A 136 -16.86 -6.98 21.92
CA ALA A 136 -17.34 -7.55 23.16
C ALA A 136 -17.15 -9.06 23.03
N GLU A 137 -16.36 -9.60 23.94
CA GLU A 137 -16.06 -11.02 24.04
C GLU A 137 -17.36 -11.83 23.88
N PRO A 138 -17.42 -12.78 22.92
CA PRO A 138 -18.64 -13.56 22.73
C PRO A 138 -18.97 -14.27 24.05
N PRO A 139 -20.26 -14.36 24.46
CA PRO A 139 -20.62 -15.04 25.68
C PRO A 139 -20.09 -16.48 25.63
N ALA A 140 -19.26 -16.83 26.61
CA ALA A 140 -18.55 -18.09 26.69
C ALA A 140 -19.52 -19.29 26.55
N PRO A 141 -19.13 -20.36 25.85
CA PRO A 141 -19.83 -21.64 25.96
C PRO A 141 -19.60 -22.22 27.35
N ASP A 142 -20.66 -22.68 28.00
CA ASP A 142 -20.66 -23.32 29.32
C ASP A 142 -19.60 -24.44 29.40
N GLY A 143 -18.46 -24.18 30.03
CA GLY A 143 -17.42 -25.16 30.30
C GLY A 143 -16.27 -24.56 31.11
N PRO A 144 -15.68 -25.29 32.08
CA PRO A 144 -14.60 -24.76 32.90
C PRO A 144 -13.29 -24.81 32.10
N ALA A 145 -13.13 -23.88 31.17
CA ALA A 145 -11.86 -23.61 30.53
C ALA A 145 -11.13 -22.57 31.39
N ALA A 146 -10.04 -23.00 32.02
CA ALA A 146 -9.12 -22.13 32.74
C ALA A 146 -8.76 -20.93 31.86
N ALA A 147 -9.16 -19.74 32.31
CA ALA A 147 -8.84 -18.48 31.69
C ALA A 147 -7.32 -18.34 31.61
N ALA A 148 -6.77 -18.47 30.41
CA ALA A 148 -5.46 -17.93 30.10
C ALA A 148 -5.65 -16.40 30.07
N GLU A 149 -5.48 -15.75 31.23
CA GLU A 149 -5.48 -14.30 31.30
C GLU A 149 -4.41 -13.74 30.34
N PRO A 150 -4.71 -12.68 29.58
CA PRO A 150 -3.69 -11.94 28.88
C PRO A 150 -2.75 -11.33 29.94
N SER A 151 -1.63 -12.00 30.19
CA SER A 151 -0.55 -11.53 31.05
C SER A 151 0.19 -10.37 30.36
N GLY A 152 -0.41 -9.19 30.44
CA GLY A 152 0.23 -7.90 30.26
C GLY A 152 -0.24 -7.00 31.40
N PRO A 153 0.60 -6.09 31.93
CA PRO A 153 0.17 -5.20 33.00
C PRO A 153 -1.02 -4.38 32.49
N ALA A 154 -2.19 -4.58 33.11
CA ALA A 154 -3.35 -3.74 32.87
C ALA A 154 -3.03 -2.35 33.44
N VAL A 155 -2.64 -1.42 32.56
CA VAL A 155 -2.38 -0.03 32.91
C VAL A 155 -3.71 0.62 33.30
N THR A 156 -3.98 0.72 34.61
CA THR A 156 -5.24 1.27 35.12
C THR A 156 -5.15 2.76 35.44
N SER A 157 -3.95 3.32 35.60
CA SER A 157 -3.78 4.74 35.98
C SER A 157 -2.48 5.33 35.47
N LEU A 158 -2.51 5.95 34.30
CA LEU A 158 -1.36 6.66 33.73
C LEU A 158 -1.38 8.14 34.13
N GLN A 159 -0.32 8.60 34.78
CA GLN A 159 -0.13 10.00 35.20
C GLN A 159 1.08 10.60 34.51
N ALA A 160 1.01 11.89 34.15
CA ALA A 160 2.10 12.61 33.50
C ALA A 160 2.65 13.73 34.41
N VAL A 161 3.97 13.74 34.63
CA VAL A 161 4.66 14.77 35.41
C VAL A 161 5.67 15.49 34.54
N ARG A 162 5.58 16.82 34.49
CA ARG A 162 6.57 17.65 33.80
C ARG A 162 7.77 17.90 34.71
N LEU A 163 8.93 17.35 34.33
CA LEU A 163 10.18 17.50 35.07
C LEU A 163 10.96 18.75 34.64
N SER A 164 10.90 19.11 33.36
CA SER A 164 11.41 20.35 32.78
C SER A 164 10.50 20.79 31.63
N ASP A 165 10.80 21.91 30.96
CA ASP A 165 10.03 22.33 29.78
C ASP A 165 10.18 21.38 28.57
N THR A 166 11.10 20.42 28.65
CA THR A 166 11.45 19.50 27.57
C THR A 166 11.26 18.02 27.94
N VAL A 167 11.09 17.71 29.23
CA VAL A 167 11.03 16.34 29.73
C VAL A 167 9.73 16.12 30.52
N THR A 168 8.97 15.11 30.11
CA THR A 168 7.76 14.64 30.78
C THR A 168 7.92 13.16 31.14
N LEU A 169 7.66 12.82 32.40
CA LEU A 169 7.68 11.46 32.93
C LEU A 169 6.25 10.91 32.96
N LEU A 170 6.07 9.70 32.44
CA LEU A 170 4.82 8.94 32.52
C LEU A 170 4.95 7.86 33.60
N ILE A 171 4.01 7.84 34.54
CA ILE A 171 3.99 6.91 35.66
C ILE A 171 2.67 6.13 35.62
N ASP A 172 2.77 4.81 35.62
CA ASP A 172 1.62 3.94 35.86
C ASP A 172 1.55 3.63 37.37
N GLY A 173 0.64 4.30 38.08
CA GLY A 173 0.48 4.18 39.53
C GLY A 173 0.49 5.51 40.29
N PRO A 174 0.64 5.49 41.63
CA PRO A 174 0.57 6.68 42.46
C PRO A 174 1.74 7.63 42.23
N LEU A 175 1.47 8.93 42.27
CA LEU A 175 2.48 9.98 42.09
C LEU A 175 3.35 10.13 43.36
N PRO A 176 4.67 9.93 43.29
CA PRO A 176 5.56 10.35 44.37
C PRO A 176 5.71 11.88 44.41
N GLU A 177 6.21 12.41 45.52
CA GLU A 177 6.40 13.84 45.72
C GLU A 177 7.28 14.47 44.61
N LEU A 178 6.81 15.57 44.02
CA LEU A 178 7.41 16.18 42.83
C LEU A 178 8.88 16.56 43.04
N ASP A 179 9.23 17.06 44.23
CA ASP A 179 10.60 17.45 44.55
C ASP A 179 11.52 16.24 44.70
N ALA A 180 11.01 15.11 45.20
CA ALA A 180 11.76 13.86 45.26
C ALA A 180 12.02 13.31 43.85
N LEU A 181 11.03 13.36 42.96
CA LEU A 181 11.19 13.01 41.54
C LEU A 181 12.21 13.89 40.84
N ARG A 182 12.15 15.20 41.03
CA ARG A 182 13.10 16.16 40.44
C ARG A 182 14.52 15.89 40.90
N ARG A 183 14.73 15.66 42.21
CA ARG A 183 16.05 15.29 42.75
C ARG A 183 16.56 13.98 42.18
N ALA A 184 15.73 12.95 42.10
CA ALA A 184 16.12 11.66 41.54
C ALA A 184 16.45 11.73 40.04
N ALA A 185 15.74 12.58 39.30
CA ALA A 185 15.95 12.77 37.86
C ALA A 185 17.09 13.75 37.52
N ALA A 186 17.71 14.42 38.49
CA ALA A 186 18.70 15.47 38.24
C ALA A 186 19.85 15.04 37.30
N PRO A 187 20.51 13.87 37.47
CA PRO A 187 21.59 13.45 36.56
C PRO A 187 21.11 13.22 35.12
N LEU A 188 19.87 12.77 34.94
CA LEU A 188 19.28 12.54 33.62
C LEU A 188 18.95 13.87 32.93
N LEU A 189 18.41 14.83 33.66
CA LEU A 189 18.10 16.17 33.15
C LEU A 189 19.39 16.89 32.73
N ASP A 190 20.45 16.82 33.53
CA ASP A 190 21.76 17.40 33.21
C ASP A 190 22.36 16.82 31.92
N LEU A 191 22.23 15.50 31.70
CA LEU A 191 22.70 14.85 30.49
C LEU A 191 21.94 15.34 29.25
N LEU A 192 20.61 15.41 29.34
CA LEU A 192 19.76 15.83 28.23
C LEU A 192 19.98 17.31 27.86
N ASP A 193 20.20 18.16 28.86
CA ASP A 193 20.51 19.58 28.64
C ASP A 193 21.89 19.78 28.00
N ASN A 194 22.90 19.00 28.42
CA ASN A 194 24.24 19.07 27.81
C ASN A 194 24.26 18.58 26.36
N ARG A 195 23.59 17.46 26.06
CA ARG A 195 23.38 16.97 24.68
C ARG A 195 22.75 18.01 23.77
N ARG A 196 21.84 18.83 24.31
CA ARG A 196 21.16 19.88 23.55
C ARG A 196 22.07 21.08 23.28
N LYS A 197 22.98 21.41 24.20
CA LYS A 197 23.99 22.46 24.00
C LYS A 197 25.01 22.08 22.93
N ASP A 198 25.37 20.79 22.83
CA ASP A 198 26.30 20.30 21.80
C ASP A 198 25.69 20.19 20.39
N ALA A 199 24.35 20.20 20.30
CA ALA A 199 23.62 20.07 19.03
C ALA A 199 23.18 21.42 18.43
N GLN A 200 23.60 22.54 19.02
CA GLN A 200 23.21 23.91 18.66
C GLN A 200 24.45 24.72 18.26
#